data_AF-A0A496PPC9-F1
#
_entry.id   AF-A0A496PPC9-F1
#
_cell.length_a   1.000
_cell.length_b   1.000
_cell.length_c   1.000
_cell.angle_alpha   90.00
_cell.angle_beta   90.00
_cell.angle_gamma   90.00
#
_symmetry.space_group_name_H-M   'P 1'
#
loop_
_entity.id
_entity.type
_entity.pdbx_description
1 polymer ?
#
loop_
_entity_poly.entity_id
_entity_poly.type
_entity_poly.pdbx_seq_one_letter_code
_entity_poly.pdbx_strand_id
1 'polypeptide(L)'
;MFSLLLRLKRAVKRLLKVQSESRQRPIYTIRSRTIKIMMLVVLSVLIGLLYPGEDLFNPFNVPRRGEIAIEDIVAPFDITVFKTERELEDEREIVRLTIPYVVDHDSIAEQAVFSNLRNFLALADSLSIDTNLGDQIDRCVEQVSSRFSLLSKSAIVQSLKREDLDMVRDHLIGIYSEDIYKVGVLDRISAIPETRNKNVLIRRGERENIYYRDRLLDVVLANARLLTALNNLYASDSIDVEYYYLIGRSFVQPTLRVNMAEYNSRIREEFNQISPIREIVNQGDIIVRSGSKVRDRQERVLQEMVRIQRNEAAQQGWYLNMLPALARILLVLLSLTTLYLFLYYFRREIFYSNARILTILIVFAFQLAVIYFISHWDISMYLYPVAFLAMMLTILFDAEVGILATIVL
;
A
#
# COMPACT_ATOMS: atom_id res chain seq x y z
N MET A 1 -2.97 6.33 -48.96
CA MET A 1 -2.06 7.07 -48.06
C MET A 1 -1.47 8.33 -48.71
N PHE A 2 -0.90 8.24 -49.93
CA PHE A 2 -0.30 9.38 -50.65
C PHE A 2 -1.28 10.52 -51.02
N SER A 3 -2.53 10.17 -51.34
CA SER A 3 -3.59 11.15 -51.67
C SER A 3 -4.02 12.01 -50.46
N LEU A 4 -3.90 11.45 -49.25
CA LEU A 4 -4.25 12.10 -47.98
C LEU A 4 -3.17 13.13 -47.60
N LEU A 5 -1.89 12.77 -47.78
CA LEU A 5 -0.75 13.68 -47.62
C LEU A 5 -0.79 14.84 -48.63
N LEU A 6 -1.20 14.57 -49.88
CA LEU A 6 -1.37 15.61 -50.90
C LEU A 6 -2.51 16.58 -50.58
N ARG A 7 -3.61 16.07 -50.02
CA ARG A 7 -4.73 16.90 -49.55
C ARG A 7 -4.32 17.73 -48.33
N LEU A 8 -3.57 17.17 -47.40
CA LEU A 8 -3.04 17.89 -46.24
C LEU A 8 -2.08 19.01 -46.67
N LYS A 9 -1.15 18.72 -47.60
CA LYS A 9 -0.25 19.72 -48.19
C LYS A 9 -1.03 20.85 -48.87
N ARG A 10 -2.09 20.53 -49.62
CA ARG A 10 -2.95 21.54 -50.26
C ARG A 10 -3.78 22.34 -49.25
N ALA A 11 -4.26 21.70 -48.19
CA ALA A 11 -5.00 22.34 -47.12
C ALA A 11 -4.11 23.32 -46.34
N VAL A 12 -2.92 22.88 -45.92
CA VAL A 12 -1.89 23.72 -45.27
C VAL A 12 -1.46 24.87 -46.18
N LYS A 13 -1.25 24.62 -47.48
CA LYS A 13 -0.87 25.65 -48.45
C LYS A 13 -1.99 26.68 -48.70
N ARG A 14 -3.27 26.28 -48.62
CA ARG A 14 -4.43 27.19 -48.65
C ARG A 14 -4.58 27.99 -47.36
N LEU A 15 -4.38 27.34 -46.21
CA LEU A 15 -4.47 27.96 -44.89
C LEU A 15 -3.39 29.05 -44.70
N LEU A 16 -2.20 28.81 -45.25
CA LEU A 16 -1.06 29.74 -45.14
C LEU A 16 -1.03 30.84 -46.23
N LYS A 17 -1.94 30.85 -47.22
CA LYS A 17 -1.97 31.86 -48.32
C LYS A 17 -0.57 32.12 -48.95
N VAL A 18 0.26 31.08 -49.08
CA VAL A 18 1.69 31.22 -49.44
C VAL A 18 1.94 31.51 -50.93
N GLN A 19 0.96 31.40 -51.83
CA GLN A 19 1.16 31.76 -53.25
C GLN A 19 -0.07 32.42 -53.87
N SER A 20 -0.19 33.74 -53.65
CA SER A 20 -0.68 34.69 -54.66
C SER A 20 -0.35 36.12 -54.21
N GLU A 21 0.94 36.44 -54.06
CA GLU A 21 1.37 37.84 -54.09
C GLU A 21 1.56 38.22 -55.56
N SER A 22 0.46 38.65 -56.19
CA SER A 22 0.56 39.71 -57.19
C SER A 22 1.27 40.90 -56.51
N ARG A 23 2.09 41.63 -57.28
CA ARG A 23 2.87 42.79 -56.87
C ARG A 23 2.02 43.84 -56.13
N GLN A 24 1.74 43.63 -54.85
CA GLN A 24 1.18 44.63 -53.95
C GLN A 24 2.16 44.76 -52.80
N ARG A 25 2.79 45.94 -52.73
CA ARG A 25 3.65 46.30 -51.60
C ARG A 25 2.79 46.19 -50.33
N PRO A 26 3.21 45.44 -49.30
CA PRO A 26 2.44 45.30 -48.08
C PRO A 26 2.27 46.68 -47.44
N ILE A 27 1.02 47.17 -47.40
CA ILE A 27 0.69 48.46 -46.80
C ILE A 27 0.80 48.29 -45.27
N TYR A 28 1.66 49.10 -44.65
CA TYR A 28 1.74 49.20 -43.19
C TYR A 28 0.38 49.60 -42.61
N THR A 29 -0.33 48.66 -42.02
CA THR A 29 -1.48 48.95 -41.16
C THR A 29 -1.06 48.83 -39.71
N ILE A 30 -1.53 49.74 -38.85
CA ILE A 30 -1.33 49.72 -37.39
C ILE A 30 -1.70 48.33 -36.83
N ARG A 31 -2.75 47.72 -37.37
CA ARG A 31 -3.21 46.36 -37.09
C ARG A 31 -2.15 45.27 -37.31
N SER A 32 -1.29 45.39 -38.32
CA SER A 32 -0.22 44.41 -38.57
C SER A 32 0.87 44.47 -37.49
N ARG A 33 1.22 45.67 -37.03
CA ARG A 33 2.21 45.86 -35.95
C ARG A 33 1.69 45.31 -34.61
N THR A 34 0.44 45.60 -34.25
CA THR A 34 -0.14 45.11 -33.00
C THR A 34 -0.24 43.59 -32.97
N ILE A 35 -0.64 42.94 -34.08
CA ILE A 35 -0.69 41.48 -34.18
C ILE A 35 0.69 40.85 -33.96
N LYS A 36 1.76 41.42 -34.53
CA LYS A 36 3.13 40.89 -34.38
C LYS A 36 3.64 40.96 -32.95
N ILE A 37 3.37 42.07 -32.25
CA ILE A 37 3.72 42.24 -30.84
C ILE A 37 2.92 41.27 -29.97
N MET A 38 1.62 41.14 -30.24
CA MET A 38 0.75 40.19 -29.53
C MET A 38 1.25 38.75 -29.68
N MET A 39 1.63 38.32 -30.89
CA MET A 39 2.21 37.00 -31.12
C MET A 39 3.49 36.74 -30.31
N LEU A 40 4.37 37.74 -30.22
CA LEU A 40 5.62 37.66 -29.45
C LEU A 40 5.34 37.53 -27.95
N VAL A 41 4.46 38.37 -27.40
CA VAL A 41 4.11 38.35 -25.98
C VAL A 41 3.40 37.04 -25.62
N VAL A 42 2.41 36.62 -26.42
CA VAL A 42 1.67 35.38 -26.18
C VAL A 42 2.61 34.17 -26.20
N LEU A 43 3.51 34.08 -27.18
CA LEU A 43 4.47 32.98 -27.22
C LEU A 43 5.42 33.03 -26.01
N SER A 44 5.93 34.21 -25.63
CA SER A 44 6.83 34.34 -24.48
C SER A 44 6.17 33.92 -23.16
N VAL A 45 4.91 34.31 -22.95
CA VAL A 45 4.12 33.91 -21.78
C VAL A 45 3.82 32.41 -21.82
N LEU A 46 3.41 31.89 -22.97
CA LEU A 46 3.12 30.46 -23.16
C LEU A 46 4.36 29.61 -22.87
N ILE A 47 5.54 30.02 -23.35
CA ILE A 47 6.81 29.36 -23.03
C ILE A 47 7.11 29.48 -21.55
N GLY A 48 7.07 30.69 -20.98
CA GLY A 48 7.40 30.89 -19.56
C GLY A 48 6.52 30.10 -18.59
N LEU A 49 5.25 29.85 -18.94
CA LEU A 49 4.29 29.08 -18.14
C LEU A 49 4.31 27.57 -18.44
N LEU A 50 4.34 27.15 -19.72
CA LEU A 50 4.28 25.73 -20.09
C LEU A 50 5.60 25.00 -19.90
N TYR A 51 6.72 25.72 -19.90
CA TYR A 51 8.02 25.19 -19.55
C TYR A 51 8.35 25.61 -18.12
N PRO A 52 7.91 24.87 -17.10
CA PRO A 52 8.54 24.92 -15.80
C PRO A 52 9.94 24.32 -16.00
N GLY A 53 10.91 25.14 -16.43
CA GLY A 53 12.29 24.71 -16.48
C GLY A 53 12.63 24.08 -15.13
N GLU A 54 13.32 22.93 -15.15
CA GLU A 54 13.99 22.38 -13.97
C GLU A 54 14.59 23.57 -13.24
N ASP A 55 14.26 23.71 -11.96
CA ASP A 55 14.55 24.89 -11.16
C ASP A 55 15.96 25.41 -11.49
N LEU A 56 16.05 26.41 -12.37
CA LEU A 56 17.29 27.16 -12.61
C LEU A 56 17.73 27.84 -11.29
N PHE A 57 16.78 27.91 -10.34
CA PHE A 57 16.94 28.19 -8.92
C PHE A 57 16.70 26.92 -8.08
N ASN A 58 17.33 25.80 -8.40
CA ASN A 58 17.66 24.81 -7.38
C ASN A 58 19.03 25.26 -6.87
N PRO A 59 19.13 26.01 -5.77
CA PRO A 59 20.42 26.47 -5.25
C PRO A 59 21.38 25.33 -4.90
N PHE A 60 20.93 24.07 -5.00
CA PHE A 60 21.63 22.89 -4.55
C PHE A 60 21.67 21.88 -5.72
N ASN A 61 22.78 21.90 -6.47
CA ASN A 61 23.13 20.87 -7.45
C ASN A 61 23.49 19.57 -6.72
N VAL A 62 22.50 18.93 -6.08
CA VAL A 62 22.70 17.70 -5.32
C VAL A 62 22.79 16.51 -6.30
N PRO A 63 23.81 15.66 -6.18
CA PRO A 63 24.00 14.53 -7.08
C PRO A 63 22.88 13.50 -6.91
N ARG A 64 22.38 12.97 -8.03
CA ARG A 64 21.35 11.93 -8.08
C ARG A 64 21.96 10.55 -7.82
N ARG A 65 21.11 9.54 -7.56
CA ARG A 65 21.58 8.16 -7.40
C ARG A 65 22.45 7.73 -8.57
N GLY A 66 23.64 7.26 -8.23
CA GLY A 66 24.61 6.76 -9.19
C GLY A 66 25.59 7.80 -9.74
N GLU A 67 25.37 9.08 -9.48
CA GLU A 67 26.34 10.14 -9.77
C GLU A 67 27.46 10.17 -8.73
N ILE A 68 28.56 10.83 -9.06
CA ILE A 68 29.73 11.00 -8.18
C ILE A 68 29.67 12.40 -7.60
N ALA A 69 29.73 12.52 -6.28
CA ALA A 69 29.78 13.81 -5.62
C ALA A 69 31.12 14.50 -5.89
N ILE A 70 31.07 15.76 -6.35
CA ILE A 70 32.27 16.56 -6.66
C ILE A 70 32.86 17.13 -5.36
N GLU A 71 32.02 17.47 -4.39
CA GLU A 71 32.39 18.06 -3.10
C GLU A 71 31.77 17.29 -1.92
N ASP A 72 32.29 17.53 -0.72
CA ASP A 72 31.71 17.00 0.51
C ASP A 72 30.39 17.71 0.80
N ILE A 73 29.30 16.93 0.83
CA ILE A 73 27.97 17.44 1.14
C ILE A 73 27.72 17.23 2.63
N VAL A 74 27.66 18.32 3.37
CA VAL A 74 27.42 18.35 4.82
C VAL A 74 25.99 18.81 5.09
N ALA A 75 25.34 18.20 6.08
CA ALA A 75 24.01 18.59 6.52
C ALA A 75 24.05 20.00 7.14
N PRO A 76 23.34 20.99 6.57
CA PRO A 76 23.36 22.37 7.07
C PRO A 76 22.48 22.57 8.32
N PHE A 77 21.58 21.62 8.61
CA PHE A 77 20.66 21.56 9.75
C PHE A 77 20.28 20.10 10.02
N ASP A 78 19.52 19.84 11.08
CA ASP A 78 19.04 18.50 11.40
C ASP A 78 17.99 18.03 10.38
N ILE A 79 18.30 16.95 9.65
CA ILE A 79 17.42 16.38 8.62
C ILE A 79 16.79 15.11 9.20
N THR A 80 15.46 15.15 9.35
CA THR A 80 14.67 13.95 9.71
C THR A 80 14.17 13.28 8.45
N VAL A 81 14.61 12.05 8.20
CA VAL A 81 14.13 11.24 7.09
C VAL A 81 13.00 10.35 7.57
N PHE A 82 11.83 10.52 6.96
CA PHE A 82 10.65 9.71 7.26
C PHE A 82 10.65 8.41 6.46
N LYS A 83 10.07 7.36 7.04
CA LYS A 83 9.78 6.11 6.34
C LYS A 83 8.72 6.35 5.27
N THR A 84 8.79 5.57 4.19
CA THR A 84 7.72 5.57 3.18
C THR A 84 6.50 4.82 3.70
N GLU A 85 5.30 5.08 3.15
CA GLU A 85 4.09 4.34 3.54
C GLU A 85 4.25 2.83 3.32
N ARG A 86 5.01 2.42 2.30
CA ARG A 86 5.32 1.02 2.04
C ARG A 86 6.14 0.40 3.18
N GLU A 87 7.17 1.10 3.65
CA GLU A 87 8.01 0.62 4.76
C GLU A 87 7.22 0.53 6.07
N LEU A 88 6.31 1.49 6.32
CA LEU A 88 5.41 1.42 7.47
C LEU A 88 4.42 0.26 7.37
N GLU A 89 3.86 0.01 6.18
CA GLU A 89 2.94 -1.10 5.97
C GLU A 89 3.65 -2.46 6.11
N ASP A 90 4.89 -2.58 5.60
CA ASP A 90 5.72 -3.78 5.77
C ASP A 90 6.00 -4.04 7.27
N GLU A 91 6.31 -3.00 8.06
CA GLU A 91 6.48 -3.12 9.52
C GLU A 91 5.17 -3.50 10.24
N ARG A 92 4.03 -2.91 9.85
CA ARG A 92 2.71 -3.27 10.39
C ARG A 92 2.35 -4.73 10.09
N GLU A 93 2.66 -5.21 8.89
CA GLU A 93 2.47 -6.61 8.53
C GLU A 93 3.35 -7.54 9.37
N ILE A 94 4.62 -7.19 9.60
CA ILE A 94 5.50 -7.96 10.49
C ILE A 94 4.90 -8.06 11.90
N VAL A 95 4.36 -6.98 12.43
CA VAL A 95 3.68 -6.96 13.74
C VAL A 95 2.46 -7.89 13.73
N ARG A 96 1.58 -7.80 12.73
CA ARG A 96 0.42 -8.71 12.57
C ARG A 96 0.83 -10.18 12.52
N LEU A 97 1.97 -10.47 11.90
CA LEU A 97 2.49 -11.82 11.77
C LEU A 97 3.19 -12.33 13.04
N THR A 98 3.51 -11.46 13.99
CA THR A 98 4.31 -11.80 15.19
C THR A 98 3.46 -11.87 16.45
N ILE A 99 2.41 -11.06 16.58
CA ILE A 99 1.54 -11.10 17.76
C ILE A 99 0.67 -12.37 17.72
N PRO A 100 0.69 -13.21 18.77
CA PRO A 100 -0.16 -14.40 18.83
C PRO A 100 -1.63 -14.00 19.05
N TYR A 101 -2.56 -14.79 18.50
CA TYR A 101 -3.98 -14.61 18.79
C TYR A 101 -4.27 -14.85 20.27
N VAL A 102 -5.17 -14.05 20.83
CA VAL A 102 -5.58 -14.15 22.24
C VAL A 102 -6.86 -14.98 22.34
N VAL A 103 -6.84 -15.98 23.21
CA VAL A 103 -7.94 -16.90 23.46
C VAL A 103 -8.24 -16.89 24.94
N ASP A 104 -9.49 -16.59 25.28
CA ASP A 104 -9.99 -16.61 26.64
C ASP A 104 -10.51 -18.00 26.99
N HIS A 105 -10.07 -18.49 28.14
CA HIS A 105 -10.57 -19.70 28.71
C HIS A 105 -11.75 -19.42 29.64
N ASP A 106 -12.88 -20.07 29.35
CA ASP A 106 -14.09 -20.02 30.15
C ASP A 106 -14.08 -21.13 31.20
N SER A 107 -13.64 -20.78 32.41
CA SER A 107 -13.58 -21.70 33.54
C SER A 107 -14.96 -22.13 34.03
N ILE A 108 -16.00 -21.31 33.81
CA ILE A 108 -17.38 -21.63 34.18
C ILE A 108 -17.90 -22.71 33.24
N ALA A 109 -17.67 -22.56 31.94
CA ALA A 109 -18.03 -23.58 30.96
C ALA A 109 -17.32 -24.92 31.22
N GLU A 110 -16.02 -24.89 31.55
CA GLU A 110 -15.28 -26.10 31.91
C GLU A 110 -15.88 -26.79 33.15
N GLN A 111 -16.12 -26.04 34.23
CA GLN A 111 -16.76 -26.57 35.45
C GLN A 111 -18.17 -27.11 35.18
N ALA A 112 -18.92 -26.47 34.29
CA ALA A 112 -20.24 -26.93 33.86
C ALA A 112 -20.15 -28.29 33.16
N VAL A 113 -19.16 -28.53 32.31
CA VAL A 113 -18.94 -29.83 31.66
C VAL A 113 -18.75 -30.94 32.69
N PHE A 114 -17.82 -30.74 33.63
CA PHE A 114 -17.53 -31.75 34.66
C PHE A 114 -18.72 -32.00 35.59
N SER A 115 -19.40 -30.94 36.03
CA SER A 115 -20.56 -31.06 36.91
C SER A 115 -21.77 -31.70 36.21
N ASN A 116 -22.03 -31.37 34.93
CA ASN A 116 -23.11 -31.96 34.16
C ASN A 116 -22.89 -33.47 33.94
N LEU A 117 -21.66 -33.88 33.62
CA LEU A 117 -21.31 -35.30 33.49
C LEU A 117 -21.53 -36.05 34.81
N ARG A 118 -21.05 -35.51 35.93
CA ARG A 118 -21.25 -36.10 37.27
C ARG A 118 -22.73 -36.19 37.63
N ASN A 119 -23.47 -35.11 37.42
CA ASN A 119 -24.90 -35.05 37.72
C ASN A 119 -25.70 -36.05 36.89
N PHE A 120 -25.33 -36.24 35.62
CA PHE A 120 -25.95 -37.24 34.76
C PHE A 120 -25.70 -38.66 35.26
N LEU A 121 -24.44 -39.03 35.53
CA LEU A 121 -24.10 -40.38 35.97
C LEU A 121 -24.67 -40.68 37.36
N ALA A 122 -24.66 -39.72 38.29
CA ALA A 122 -25.28 -39.88 39.60
C ALA A 122 -26.81 -40.04 39.52
N LEU A 123 -27.47 -39.32 38.61
CA LEU A 123 -28.90 -39.48 38.37
C LEU A 123 -29.20 -40.86 37.78
N ALA A 124 -28.41 -41.31 36.80
CA ALA A 124 -28.57 -42.62 36.19
C ALA A 124 -28.37 -43.75 37.23
N ASP A 125 -27.38 -43.61 38.12
CA ASP A 125 -27.10 -44.57 39.19
C ASP A 125 -28.22 -44.61 40.24
N SER A 126 -28.77 -43.46 40.63
CA SER A 126 -29.91 -43.41 41.55
C SER A 126 -31.18 -44.10 41.01
N LEU A 127 -31.32 -44.12 39.67
CA LEU A 127 -32.47 -44.69 38.98
C LEU A 127 -32.27 -46.17 38.58
N SER A 128 -31.03 -46.66 38.54
CA SER A 128 -30.74 -48.08 38.25
C SER A 128 -31.04 -49.00 39.45
N ILE A 129 -31.03 -48.45 40.67
CA ILE A 129 -31.24 -49.15 41.94
C ILE A 129 -32.72 -49.56 42.16
N ASP A 130 -33.68 -48.94 41.45
CA ASP A 130 -35.11 -49.22 41.64
C ASP A 130 -35.58 -50.42 40.78
N THR A 131 -35.68 -51.57 41.45
CA THR A 131 -35.81 -52.95 40.94
C THR A 131 -37.13 -53.30 40.22
N ASN A 132 -37.60 -52.48 39.27
CA ASN A 132 -38.64 -52.85 38.29
C ASN A 132 -38.51 -52.02 36.99
N LEU A 133 -37.31 -52.03 36.41
CA LEU A 133 -36.98 -51.27 35.19
C LEU A 133 -37.93 -51.57 34.01
N GLY A 134 -38.44 -52.79 33.85
CA GLY A 134 -39.22 -53.19 32.66
C GLY A 134 -40.39 -52.26 32.29
N ASP A 135 -41.21 -51.86 33.26
CA ASP A 135 -42.41 -51.04 33.04
C ASP A 135 -42.18 -49.54 33.27
N GLN A 136 -41.03 -49.16 33.85
CA GLN A 136 -40.73 -47.78 34.26
C GLN A 136 -39.56 -47.13 33.49
N ILE A 137 -38.81 -47.90 32.69
CA ILE A 137 -37.69 -47.41 31.86
C ILE A 137 -38.13 -46.19 31.03
N ASP A 138 -39.31 -46.24 30.40
CA ASP A 138 -39.75 -45.15 29.52
C ASP A 138 -39.94 -43.83 30.29
N ARG A 139 -40.41 -43.89 31.55
CA ARG A 139 -40.57 -42.71 32.41
C ARG A 139 -39.21 -42.20 32.90
N CYS A 140 -38.30 -43.09 33.30
CA CYS A 140 -36.95 -42.72 33.70
C CYS A 140 -36.16 -42.11 32.54
N VAL A 141 -36.30 -42.68 31.33
CA VAL A 141 -35.69 -42.14 30.11
C VAL A 141 -36.26 -40.77 29.79
N GLU A 142 -37.57 -40.55 29.94
CA GLU A 142 -38.19 -39.24 29.72
C GLU A 142 -37.71 -38.20 30.73
N GLN A 143 -37.60 -38.56 32.02
CA GLN A 143 -37.05 -37.70 33.07
C GLN A 143 -35.60 -37.28 32.77
N VAL A 144 -34.73 -38.22 32.39
CA VAL A 144 -33.33 -37.94 32.08
C VAL A 144 -33.20 -37.16 30.76
N SER A 145 -33.99 -37.50 29.74
CA SER A 145 -34.00 -36.81 28.44
C SER A 145 -34.46 -35.36 28.57
N SER A 146 -35.38 -35.07 29.51
CA SER A 146 -35.84 -33.69 29.77
C SER A 146 -34.74 -32.77 30.30
N ARG A 147 -33.80 -33.32 31.08
CA ARG A 147 -32.68 -32.59 31.70
C ARG A 147 -31.43 -32.57 30.83
N PHE A 148 -31.23 -33.61 30.01
CA PHE A 148 -30.05 -33.79 29.17
C PHE A 148 -30.44 -34.07 27.71
N SER A 149 -30.90 -33.03 27.02
CA SER A 149 -31.41 -33.13 25.64
C SER A 149 -30.37 -33.54 24.59
N LEU A 150 -29.08 -33.43 24.89
CA LEU A 150 -27.96 -33.78 24.01
C LEU A 150 -27.58 -35.27 24.04
N LEU A 151 -28.20 -36.06 24.93
CA LEU A 151 -27.96 -37.49 25.04
C LEU A 151 -28.93 -38.29 24.17
N SER A 152 -28.43 -39.33 23.53
CA SER A 152 -29.27 -40.29 22.81
C SER A 152 -30.05 -41.17 23.78
N LYS A 153 -31.31 -41.49 23.44
CA LYS A 153 -32.15 -42.42 24.22
C LYS A 153 -31.47 -43.77 24.48
N SER A 154 -30.73 -44.30 23.49
CA SER A 154 -29.97 -45.55 23.62
C SER A 154 -28.90 -45.46 24.72
N ALA A 155 -28.15 -44.36 24.78
CA ALA A 155 -27.12 -44.16 25.78
C ALA A 155 -27.71 -44.03 27.19
N ILE A 156 -28.88 -43.38 27.34
CA ILE A 156 -29.60 -43.31 28.62
C ILE A 156 -30.04 -44.71 29.06
N VAL A 157 -30.66 -45.49 28.18
CA VAL A 157 -31.11 -46.87 28.48
C VAL A 157 -29.93 -47.77 28.84
N GLN A 158 -28.79 -47.65 28.15
CA GLN A 158 -27.58 -48.39 28.48
C GLN A 158 -27.01 -47.96 29.84
N SER A 159 -27.06 -46.67 30.18
CA SER A 159 -26.61 -46.16 31.48
C SER A 159 -27.43 -46.74 32.63
N LEU A 160 -28.76 -46.82 32.47
CA LEU A 160 -29.68 -47.33 33.50
C LEU A 160 -29.53 -48.85 33.76
N LYS A 161 -28.91 -49.60 32.84
CA LYS A 161 -28.71 -51.06 32.95
C LYS A 161 -27.33 -51.45 33.48
N ARG A 162 -26.46 -50.47 33.77
CA ARG A 162 -25.07 -50.68 34.17
C ARG A 162 -24.88 -50.48 35.66
N GLU A 163 -23.99 -51.27 36.23
CA GLU A 163 -23.56 -51.18 37.63
C GLU A 163 -22.19 -50.50 37.79
N ASP A 164 -21.47 -50.26 36.68
CA ASP A 164 -20.09 -49.72 36.62
C ASP A 164 -20.03 -48.19 36.41
N LEU A 165 -21.10 -47.45 36.72
CA LEU A 165 -21.22 -46.01 36.42
C LEU A 165 -20.18 -45.13 37.13
N ASP A 166 -19.74 -45.52 38.33
CA ASP A 166 -18.66 -44.84 39.05
C ASP A 166 -17.32 -44.95 38.32
N MET A 167 -16.99 -46.13 37.77
CA MET A 167 -15.77 -46.32 36.97
C MET A 167 -15.85 -45.52 35.65
N VAL A 168 -17.01 -45.50 35.01
CA VAL A 168 -17.27 -44.69 33.81
C VAL A 168 -17.00 -43.21 34.11
N ARG A 169 -17.52 -42.71 35.24
CA ARG A 169 -17.31 -41.34 35.68
C ARG A 169 -15.83 -41.03 35.83
N ASP A 170 -15.10 -41.86 36.56
CA ASP A 170 -13.71 -41.57 36.91
C ASP A 170 -12.79 -41.61 35.68
N HIS A 171 -13.00 -42.58 34.78
CA HIS A 171 -12.29 -42.64 33.50
C HIS A 171 -12.59 -41.43 32.61
N LEU A 172 -13.86 -41.07 32.42
CA LEU A 172 -14.22 -39.93 31.56
C LEU A 172 -13.71 -38.61 32.13
N ILE A 173 -13.80 -38.41 33.45
CA ILE A 173 -13.24 -37.22 34.10
C ILE A 173 -11.73 -37.16 33.92
N GLY A 174 -11.01 -38.29 34.08
CA GLY A 174 -9.56 -38.35 33.89
C GLY A 174 -9.14 -37.98 32.47
N ILE A 175 -9.82 -38.53 31.45
CA ILE A 175 -9.57 -38.17 30.04
C ILE A 175 -9.87 -36.69 29.82
N TYR A 176 -10.96 -36.19 30.39
CA TYR A 176 -11.34 -34.78 30.22
C TYR A 176 -10.30 -33.84 30.81
N SER A 177 -9.79 -34.12 32.01
CA SER A 177 -8.79 -33.26 32.64
C SER A 177 -7.42 -33.34 31.97
N GLU A 178 -6.98 -34.54 31.58
CA GLU A 178 -5.61 -34.77 31.10
C GLU A 178 -5.44 -34.63 29.58
N ASP A 179 -6.42 -35.08 28.80
CA ASP A 179 -6.31 -35.15 27.33
C ASP A 179 -7.10 -34.07 26.59
N ILE A 180 -8.24 -33.62 27.13
CA ILE A 180 -9.15 -32.70 26.41
C ILE A 180 -9.02 -31.26 26.91
N TYR A 181 -9.32 -31.00 28.18
CA TYR A 181 -9.38 -29.65 28.75
C TYR A 181 -8.05 -29.13 29.32
N LYS A 182 -6.99 -29.95 29.29
CA LYS A 182 -5.62 -29.53 29.63
C LYS A 182 -5.19 -28.25 28.93
N VAL A 183 -5.53 -28.11 27.64
CA VAL A 183 -5.38 -26.86 26.87
C VAL A 183 -6.74 -26.18 26.69
N GLY A 184 -7.78 -26.96 26.37
CA GLY A 184 -9.15 -26.49 26.18
C GLY A 184 -9.67 -26.77 24.77
N VAL A 185 -10.97 -26.56 24.57
CA VAL A 185 -11.67 -26.88 23.32
C VAL A 185 -12.26 -25.61 22.70
N LEU A 186 -11.96 -25.36 21.44
CA LEU A 186 -12.57 -24.31 20.62
C LEU A 186 -13.84 -24.81 19.95
N ASP A 187 -14.77 -23.90 19.65
CA ASP A 187 -15.93 -24.23 18.80
C ASP A 187 -15.46 -24.67 17.40
N ARG A 188 -14.60 -23.86 16.77
CA ARG A 188 -13.97 -24.16 15.48
C ARG A 188 -12.54 -23.67 15.45
N ILE A 189 -11.60 -24.50 15.01
CA ILE A 189 -10.20 -24.09 14.87
C ILE A 189 -10.01 -22.99 13.80
N SER A 190 -10.94 -22.90 12.84
CA SER A 190 -10.98 -21.85 11.82
C SER A 190 -11.25 -20.45 12.37
N ALA A 191 -11.70 -20.32 13.62
CA ALA A 191 -11.82 -19.04 14.29
C ALA A 191 -10.45 -18.36 14.52
N ILE A 192 -9.37 -19.14 14.46
CA ILE A 192 -7.99 -18.68 14.47
C ILE A 192 -7.43 -18.86 13.05
N PRO A 193 -7.24 -17.76 12.29
CA PRO A 193 -6.66 -17.80 10.96
C PRO A 193 -5.31 -18.49 10.93
N GLU A 194 -4.99 -19.16 9.82
CA GLU A 194 -3.65 -19.71 9.61
C GLU A 194 -2.69 -18.57 9.29
N THR A 195 -1.87 -18.23 10.28
CA THR A 195 -0.83 -17.20 10.16
C THR A 195 0.55 -17.83 10.29
N ARG A 196 1.57 -17.05 9.93
CA ARG A 196 2.98 -17.47 10.08
C ARG A 196 3.33 -17.79 11.53
N ASN A 197 2.78 -17.04 12.48
CA ASN A 197 2.93 -17.34 13.90
C ASN A 197 1.89 -18.38 14.34
N LYS A 198 2.36 -19.59 14.59
CA LYS A 198 1.54 -20.68 15.12
C LYS A 198 1.26 -20.56 16.61
N ASN A 199 1.83 -19.59 17.32
CA ASN A 199 1.61 -19.42 18.74
C ASN A 199 0.26 -18.78 18.99
N VAL A 200 -0.42 -19.28 20.02
CA VAL A 200 -1.70 -18.79 20.52
C VAL A 200 -1.54 -18.56 22.01
N LEU A 201 -1.98 -17.39 22.46
CA LEU A 201 -1.96 -17.02 23.85
C LEU A 201 -3.28 -17.39 24.50
N ILE A 202 -3.25 -18.25 25.51
CA ILE A 202 -4.44 -18.65 26.26
C ILE A 202 -4.42 -17.95 27.62
N ARG A 203 -5.45 -17.14 27.87
CA ARG A 203 -5.67 -16.45 29.15
C ARG A 203 -6.58 -17.29 30.04
N ARG A 204 -6.06 -17.75 31.18
CA ARG A 204 -6.78 -18.48 32.23
C ARG A 204 -6.80 -17.63 33.50
N GLY A 205 -7.86 -16.83 33.67
CA GLY A 205 -7.92 -15.82 34.72
C GLY A 205 -6.80 -14.79 34.54
N GLU A 206 -5.92 -14.65 35.53
CA GLU A 206 -4.78 -13.72 35.48
C GLU A 206 -3.52 -14.31 34.82
N ARG A 207 -3.52 -15.61 34.49
CA ARG A 207 -2.36 -16.28 33.90
C ARG A 207 -2.48 -16.33 32.38
N GLU A 208 -1.41 -15.96 31.70
CA GLU A 208 -1.29 -16.10 30.24
C GLU A 208 -0.24 -17.16 29.91
N ASN A 209 -0.62 -18.15 29.10
CA ASN A 209 0.26 -19.22 28.67
C ASN A 209 0.27 -19.31 27.14
N ILE A 210 1.45 -19.55 26.57
CA ILE A 210 1.61 -19.67 25.12
C ILE A 210 1.57 -21.15 24.73
N TYR A 211 0.70 -21.48 23.78
CA TYR A 211 0.58 -22.80 23.18
C TYR A 211 0.73 -22.72 21.67
N TYR A 212 1.15 -23.81 21.05
CA TYR A 212 1.07 -23.93 19.59
C TYR A 212 -0.37 -24.21 19.16
N ARG A 213 -0.80 -23.61 18.06
CA ARG A 213 -2.12 -23.81 17.44
C ARG A 213 -2.44 -25.28 17.24
N ASP A 214 -1.45 -26.07 16.86
CA ASP A 214 -1.58 -27.51 16.61
C ASP A 214 -1.91 -28.33 17.88
N ARG A 215 -1.76 -27.74 19.09
CA ARG A 215 -2.17 -28.35 20.36
C ARG A 215 -3.60 -27.99 20.78
N LEU A 216 -4.25 -27.05 20.10
CA LEU A 216 -5.63 -26.69 20.36
C LEU A 216 -6.55 -27.76 19.76
N LEU A 217 -7.61 -28.09 20.48
CA LEU A 217 -8.65 -28.99 20.00
C LEU A 217 -9.86 -28.15 19.59
N ASP A 218 -10.50 -28.51 18.48
CA ASP A 218 -11.90 -28.15 18.25
C ASP A 218 -12.81 -29.29 18.71
N VAL A 219 -14.13 -29.10 18.67
CA VAL A 219 -15.08 -30.13 19.12
C VAL A 219 -14.90 -31.46 18.37
N VAL A 220 -14.54 -31.40 17.08
CA VAL A 220 -14.34 -32.60 16.24
C VAL A 220 -13.06 -33.34 16.66
N LEU A 221 -11.95 -32.63 16.80
CA LEU A 221 -10.67 -33.16 17.25
C LEU A 221 -10.74 -33.65 18.70
N ALA A 222 -11.49 -32.97 19.56
CA ALA A 222 -11.73 -33.40 20.94
C ALA A 222 -12.45 -34.75 20.98
N ASN A 223 -13.47 -34.96 20.14
CA ASN A 223 -14.14 -36.26 20.03
C ASN A 223 -13.22 -37.34 19.46
N ALA A 224 -12.41 -37.03 18.45
CA ALA A 224 -11.42 -37.98 17.93
C ALA A 224 -10.36 -38.35 18.98
N ARG A 225 -9.92 -37.36 19.78
CA ARG A 225 -8.98 -37.55 20.89
C ARG A 225 -9.60 -38.39 22.00
N LEU A 226 -10.86 -38.15 22.34
CA LEU A 226 -11.63 -38.96 23.28
C LEU A 226 -11.67 -40.43 22.85
N LEU A 227 -12.03 -40.71 21.60
CA LEU A 227 -12.05 -42.09 21.08
C LEU A 227 -10.68 -42.75 21.15
N THR A 228 -9.61 -42.01 20.84
CA THR A 228 -8.23 -42.50 20.93
C THR A 228 -7.84 -42.83 22.38
N ALA A 229 -8.18 -41.95 23.33
CA ALA A 229 -7.91 -42.17 24.75
C ALA A 229 -8.68 -43.39 25.29
N LEU A 230 -9.94 -43.56 24.89
CA LEU A 230 -10.74 -44.74 25.26
C LEU A 230 -10.19 -46.04 24.68
N ASN A 231 -9.74 -46.04 23.43
CA ASN A 231 -9.10 -47.23 22.83
C ASN A 231 -7.80 -47.61 23.55
N ASN A 232 -7.03 -46.63 24.02
CA ASN A 232 -5.84 -46.90 24.82
C ASN A 232 -6.19 -47.48 26.19
N LEU A 233 -7.25 -46.97 26.83
CA LEU A 233 -7.75 -47.54 28.09
C LEU A 233 -8.31 -48.95 27.90
N TYR A 234 -8.95 -49.26 26.77
CA TYR A 234 -9.41 -50.61 26.47
C TYR A 234 -8.28 -51.65 26.47
N ALA A 235 -7.06 -51.24 26.12
CA ALA A 235 -5.90 -52.12 26.15
C ALA A 235 -5.45 -52.48 27.58
N SER A 236 -5.79 -51.65 28.58
CA SER A 236 -5.46 -51.88 30.00
C SER A 236 -6.63 -52.42 30.81
N ASP A 237 -7.83 -51.87 30.60
CA ASP A 237 -9.06 -52.19 31.31
C ASP A 237 -10.12 -52.62 30.29
N SER A 238 -10.78 -53.75 30.53
CA SER A 238 -11.84 -54.25 29.64
C SER A 238 -13.09 -53.36 29.73
N ILE A 239 -13.08 -52.23 29.03
CA ILE A 239 -14.16 -51.24 28.98
C ILE A 239 -15.01 -51.36 27.71
N ASP A 240 -16.24 -50.87 27.77
CA ASP A 240 -17.12 -50.72 26.62
C ASP A 240 -16.89 -49.36 25.93
N VAL A 241 -15.95 -49.33 24.97
CA VAL A 241 -15.54 -48.10 24.29
C VAL A 241 -16.72 -47.39 23.62
N GLU A 242 -17.67 -48.13 23.05
CA GLU A 242 -18.81 -47.56 22.32
C GLU A 242 -19.69 -46.75 23.27
N TYR A 243 -20.06 -47.31 24.42
CA TYR A 243 -20.83 -46.62 25.43
C TYR A 243 -20.10 -45.40 26.00
N TYR A 244 -18.82 -45.55 26.36
CA TYR A 244 -18.02 -44.44 26.91
C TYR A 244 -17.93 -43.28 25.91
N TYR A 245 -17.75 -43.60 24.63
CA TYR A 245 -17.72 -42.59 23.58
C TYR A 245 -19.08 -41.92 23.37
N LEU A 246 -20.19 -42.68 23.41
CA LEU A 246 -21.54 -42.15 23.27
C LEU A 246 -21.90 -41.15 24.38
N ILE A 247 -21.54 -41.46 25.63
CA ILE A 247 -21.75 -40.56 26.76
C ILE A 247 -20.79 -39.38 26.67
N GLY A 248 -19.49 -39.64 26.52
CA GLY A 248 -18.48 -38.60 26.55
C GLY A 248 -18.71 -37.52 25.49
N ARG A 249 -18.91 -37.91 24.22
CA ARG A 249 -19.10 -36.93 23.14
C ARG A 249 -20.26 -35.95 23.36
N SER A 250 -21.30 -36.35 24.11
CA SER A 250 -22.48 -35.50 24.40
C SER A 250 -22.20 -34.40 25.41
N PHE A 251 -21.11 -34.50 26.19
CA PHE A 251 -20.71 -33.50 27.18
C PHE A 251 -19.49 -32.67 26.77
N VAL A 252 -18.83 -32.99 25.65
CA VAL A 252 -17.75 -32.15 25.12
C VAL A 252 -18.32 -30.81 24.66
N GLN A 253 -17.83 -29.72 25.25
CA GLN A 253 -18.28 -28.36 24.94
C GLN A 253 -17.07 -27.43 24.74
N PRO A 254 -17.22 -26.38 23.92
CA PRO A 254 -16.16 -25.40 23.75
C PRO A 254 -15.96 -24.59 25.04
N THR A 255 -14.72 -24.54 25.52
CA THR A 255 -14.27 -23.79 26.70
C THR A 255 -13.29 -22.68 26.35
N LEU A 256 -12.92 -22.55 25.08
CA LEU A 256 -12.02 -21.53 24.57
C LEU A 256 -12.77 -20.61 23.62
N ARG A 257 -12.59 -19.30 23.78
CA ARG A 257 -13.19 -18.26 22.92
C ARG A 257 -12.13 -17.30 22.44
N VAL A 258 -12.04 -17.09 21.13
CA VAL A 258 -11.07 -16.16 20.55
C VAL A 258 -11.48 -14.73 20.90
N ASN A 259 -10.57 -13.99 21.54
CA ASN A 259 -10.78 -12.59 21.90
C ASN A 259 -10.11 -11.68 20.88
N MET A 260 -10.84 -11.40 19.80
CA MET A 260 -10.38 -10.49 18.76
C MET A 260 -10.25 -9.04 19.23
N ALA A 261 -11.01 -8.62 20.26
CA ALA A 261 -10.92 -7.27 20.79
C ALA A 261 -9.56 -7.02 21.47
N GLU A 262 -9.15 -7.97 22.33
CA GLU A 262 -7.85 -7.94 23.01
C GLU A 262 -6.69 -8.06 22.01
N TYR A 263 -6.78 -8.99 21.06
CA TYR A 263 -5.79 -9.13 19.99
C TYR A 263 -5.59 -7.82 19.19
N ASN A 264 -6.70 -7.18 18.80
CA ASN A 264 -6.66 -5.90 18.07
C ASN A 264 -6.13 -4.74 18.93
N SER A 265 -6.33 -4.79 20.26
CA SER A 265 -5.74 -3.81 21.18
C SER A 265 -4.22 -3.94 21.19
N ARG A 266 -3.69 -5.15 21.35
CA ARG A 266 -2.24 -5.42 21.33
C ARG A 266 -1.60 -5.03 20.01
N ILE A 267 -2.26 -5.33 18.87
CA ILE A 267 -1.80 -4.85 17.56
C ILE A 267 -1.73 -3.33 17.52
N ARG A 268 -2.74 -2.62 18.03
CA ARG A 268 -2.77 -1.17 18.01
C ARG A 268 -1.68 -0.56 18.89
N GLU A 269 -1.43 -1.14 20.04
CA GLU A 269 -0.34 -0.74 20.94
C GLU A 269 1.03 -0.89 20.26
N GLU A 270 1.28 -2.01 19.59
CA GLU A 270 2.51 -2.22 18.82
C GLU A 270 2.59 -1.27 17.60
N PHE A 271 1.48 -1.02 16.90
CA PHE A 271 1.45 -0.05 15.81
C PHE A 271 1.78 1.37 16.26
N ASN A 272 1.36 1.77 17.47
CA ASN A 272 1.69 3.08 18.01
C ASN A 272 3.17 3.22 18.39
N GLN A 273 3.88 2.11 18.61
CA GLN A 273 5.31 2.09 18.88
C GLN A 273 6.15 2.18 17.59
N ILE A 274 5.55 1.93 16.42
CA ILE A 274 6.24 2.06 15.12
C ILE A 274 6.56 3.53 14.87
N SER A 275 7.85 3.87 14.97
CA SER A 275 8.32 5.22 14.66
C SER A 275 8.18 5.52 13.15
N PRO A 276 7.62 6.68 12.77
CA PRO A 276 7.61 7.14 11.39
C PRO A 276 8.99 7.61 10.92
N ILE A 277 9.93 7.83 11.85
CA ILE A 277 11.27 8.30 11.56
C ILE A 277 12.14 7.09 11.19
N ARG A 278 12.77 7.16 10.03
CA ARG A 278 13.77 6.18 9.59
C ARG A 278 15.12 6.50 10.20
N GLU A 279 15.55 7.74 10.05
CA GLU A 279 16.85 8.23 10.53
C GLU A 279 16.84 9.73 10.73
N ILE A 280 17.74 10.19 11.59
CA ILE A 280 18.01 11.61 11.83
C ILE A 280 19.48 11.83 11.47
N VAL A 281 19.75 12.79 10.59
CA VAL A 281 21.09 13.24 10.24
C VAL A 281 21.28 14.60 10.90
N ASN A 282 22.26 14.72 11.79
CA ASN A 282 22.44 15.94 12.57
C ASN A 282 23.14 17.01 11.72
N GLN A 283 22.97 18.25 12.11
CA GLN A 283 23.72 19.37 11.56
C GLN A 283 25.24 19.12 11.67
N GLY A 284 25.96 19.34 10.58
CA GLY A 284 27.40 19.14 10.49
C GLY A 284 27.82 17.72 10.09
N ASP A 285 26.89 16.77 9.99
CA ASP A 285 27.20 15.41 9.52
C ASP A 285 27.47 15.39 8.00
N ILE A 286 28.49 14.64 7.58
CA ILE A 286 28.80 14.45 6.15
C ILE A 286 27.82 13.43 5.56
N ILE A 287 26.96 13.87 4.65
CA ILE A 287 25.98 13.05 3.94
C ILE A 287 26.67 12.23 2.82
N VAL A 288 27.46 12.92 2.00
CA VAL A 288 28.21 12.33 0.88
C VAL A 288 29.61 12.91 0.86
N ARG A 289 30.62 12.05 0.75
CA ARG A 289 32.01 12.49 0.56
C ARG A 289 32.31 12.73 -0.92
N SER A 290 33.16 13.70 -1.21
CA SER A 290 33.73 13.93 -2.52
C SER A 290 34.36 12.66 -3.08
N GLY A 291 34.17 12.42 -4.38
CA GLY A 291 34.65 11.25 -5.10
C GLY A 291 33.87 9.96 -4.84
N SER A 292 32.85 9.98 -3.97
CA SER A 292 32.00 8.81 -3.71
C SER A 292 30.74 8.79 -4.58
N LYS A 293 30.30 7.58 -4.95
CA LYS A 293 29.07 7.36 -5.70
C LYS A 293 27.86 7.42 -4.77
N VAL A 294 26.85 8.21 -5.13
CA VAL A 294 25.62 8.38 -4.34
C VAL A 294 24.81 7.08 -4.28
N ARG A 295 24.52 6.62 -3.07
CA ARG A 295 23.67 5.46 -2.75
C ARG A 295 22.22 5.87 -2.45
N ASP A 296 21.33 4.89 -2.43
CA ASP A 296 19.88 5.05 -2.20
C ASP A 296 19.55 5.77 -0.88
N ARG A 297 20.33 5.51 0.18
CA ARG A 297 20.20 6.22 1.46
C ARG A 297 20.52 7.71 1.30
N GLN A 298 21.66 8.00 0.67
CA GLN A 298 22.18 9.35 0.53
C GLN A 298 21.26 10.21 -0.35
N GLU A 299 20.78 9.66 -1.46
CA GLU A 299 19.81 10.34 -2.31
C GLU A 299 18.56 10.77 -1.53
N ARG A 300 17.99 9.89 -0.69
CA ARG A 300 16.81 10.24 0.12
C ARG A 300 17.08 11.38 1.10
N VAL A 301 18.22 11.35 1.79
CA VAL A 301 18.63 12.44 2.69
C VAL A 301 18.79 13.75 1.91
N LEU A 302 19.44 13.71 0.75
CA LEU A 302 19.63 14.89 -0.12
C LEU A 302 18.29 15.44 -0.62
N GLN A 303 17.35 14.58 -0.99
CA GLN A 303 16.02 14.99 -1.43
C GLN A 303 15.23 15.67 -0.30
N GLU A 304 15.24 15.11 0.91
CA GLU A 304 14.59 15.75 2.06
C GLU A 304 15.26 17.08 2.44
N MET A 305 16.59 17.16 2.37
CA MET A 305 17.33 18.42 2.57
C MET A 305 16.87 19.51 1.59
N VAL A 306 16.82 19.18 0.29
CA VAL A 306 16.35 20.11 -0.75
C VAL A 306 14.89 20.50 -0.53
N ARG A 307 14.04 19.55 -0.12
CA ARG A 307 12.63 19.81 0.18
C ARG A 307 12.46 20.79 1.34
N ILE A 308 13.20 20.61 2.43
CA ILE A 308 13.16 21.50 3.60
C ILE A 308 13.61 22.91 3.20
N GLN A 309 14.74 23.04 2.49
CA GLN A 309 15.24 24.34 2.03
C GLN A 309 14.27 25.04 1.07
N ARG A 310 13.60 24.30 0.19
CA ARG A 310 12.55 24.86 -0.70
C ARG A 310 11.35 25.36 0.09
N ASN A 311 10.92 24.62 1.11
CA ASN A 311 9.80 25.04 1.97
C ASN A 311 10.16 26.31 2.74
N GLU A 312 11.38 26.42 3.26
CA GLU A 312 11.86 27.64 3.94
C GLU A 312 11.91 28.84 2.97
N ALA A 313 12.41 28.64 1.75
CA ALA A 313 12.44 29.67 0.72
C ALA A 313 11.02 30.10 0.28
N ALA A 314 10.08 29.15 0.16
CA ALA A 314 8.69 29.43 -0.19
C ALA A 314 7.95 30.20 0.91
N GLN A 315 8.30 29.99 2.19
CA GLN A 315 7.73 30.73 3.31
C GLN A 315 8.12 32.23 3.29
N GLN A 316 9.19 32.63 2.60
CA GLN A 316 9.61 34.04 2.52
C GLN A 316 8.73 34.92 1.60
N GLY A 317 7.71 34.35 0.92
CA GLY A 317 6.58 35.11 0.38
C GLY A 317 6.14 34.67 -1.02
N TRP A 318 4.82 34.75 -1.27
CA TRP A 318 4.17 34.33 -2.53
C TRP A 318 4.77 34.97 -3.80
N TYR A 319 5.36 36.16 -3.67
CA TYR A 319 6.01 36.89 -4.77
C TYR A 319 7.32 36.22 -5.22
N LEU A 320 8.01 35.49 -4.35
CA LEU A 320 9.24 34.76 -4.69
C LEU A 320 8.96 33.55 -5.60
N ASN A 321 7.79 32.92 -5.48
CA ASN A 321 7.42 31.79 -6.35
C ASN A 321 7.11 32.23 -7.79
N MET A 322 6.64 33.47 -7.99
CA MET A 322 6.37 34.02 -9.32
C MET A 322 7.60 34.64 -10.00
N LEU A 323 8.63 34.98 -9.22
CA LEU A 323 9.84 35.66 -9.70
C LEU A 323 10.63 34.85 -10.73
N PRO A 324 10.82 33.51 -10.58
CA PRO A 324 11.43 32.68 -11.61
C PRO A 324 10.63 32.65 -12.92
N ALA A 325 9.31 32.54 -12.84
CA ALA A 325 8.44 32.54 -14.01
C ALA A 325 8.50 33.89 -14.74
N LEU A 326 8.49 34.99 -14.01
CA LEU A 326 8.55 36.34 -14.57
C LEU A 326 9.93 36.62 -15.20
N ALA A 327 11.02 36.22 -14.55
CA ALA A 327 12.37 36.29 -15.11
C ALA A 327 12.50 35.46 -16.40
N ARG A 328 11.92 34.25 -16.45
CA ARG A 328 11.90 33.41 -17.64
C ARG A 328 11.11 34.04 -18.78
N ILE A 329 9.91 34.57 -18.51
CA ILE A 329 9.12 35.29 -19.52
C ILE A 329 9.93 36.47 -20.07
N LEU A 330 10.61 37.22 -19.20
CA LEU A 330 11.42 38.37 -19.62
C LEU A 330 12.64 37.96 -20.47
N LEU A 331 13.34 36.88 -20.11
CA LEU A 331 14.45 36.35 -20.92
C LEU A 331 14.00 35.83 -22.28
N VAL A 332 12.89 35.07 -22.33
CA VAL A 332 12.31 34.60 -23.59
C VAL A 332 11.85 35.78 -24.44
N LEU A 333 11.21 36.78 -23.82
CA LEU A 333 10.80 38.00 -24.50
C LEU A 333 12.03 38.73 -25.09
N LEU A 334 13.12 38.86 -24.34
CA LEU A 334 14.36 39.49 -24.79
C LEU A 334 14.97 38.74 -25.98
N SER A 335 15.08 37.41 -25.89
CA SER A 335 15.63 36.56 -26.97
C SER A 335 14.79 36.64 -28.26
N LEU A 336 13.46 36.50 -28.16
CA LEU A 336 12.55 36.65 -29.30
C LEU A 336 12.52 38.06 -29.86
N THR A 337 12.73 39.08 -29.01
CA THR A 337 12.85 40.47 -29.46
C THR A 337 14.09 40.64 -30.33
N THR A 338 15.22 40.02 -29.97
CA THR A 338 16.43 40.00 -30.80
C THR A 338 16.17 39.36 -32.16
N LEU A 339 15.45 38.24 -32.21
CA LEU A 339 15.02 37.61 -33.48
C LEU A 339 14.13 38.54 -34.31
N TYR A 340 13.16 39.21 -33.68
CA TYR A 340 12.26 40.16 -34.35
C TYR A 340 12.99 41.38 -34.91
N LEU A 341 13.94 41.94 -34.15
CA LEU A 341 14.79 43.05 -34.59
C LEU A 341 15.65 42.63 -35.78
N PHE A 342 16.23 41.43 -35.73
CA PHE A 342 16.98 40.89 -36.86
C PHE A 342 16.11 40.79 -38.12
N LEU A 343 14.92 40.19 -38.02
CA LEU A 343 14.00 40.08 -39.15
C LEU A 343 13.59 41.47 -39.67
N TYR A 344 13.40 42.45 -38.78
CA TYR A 344 13.06 43.82 -39.16
C TYR A 344 14.20 44.54 -39.91
N TYR A 345 15.44 44.41 -39.47
CA TYR A 345 16.57 45.12 -40.08
C TYR A 345 17.14 44.41 -41.32
N PHE A 346 17.38 43.09 -41.23
CA PHE A 346 18.12 42.33 -42.24
C PHE A 346 17.21 41.55 -43.20
N ARG A 347 16.04 41.08 -42.74
CA ARG A 347 15.14 40.23 -43.53
C ARG A 347 13.73 40.81 -43.64
N ARG A 348 13.64 42.06 -44.08
CA ARG A 348 12.40 42.84 -44.21
C ARG A 348 11.28 42.10 -44.93
N GLU A 349 11.60 41.36 -45.99
CA GLU A 349 10.63 40.56 -46.76
C GLU A 349 9.90 39.50 -45.92
N ILE A 350 10.60 38.89 -44.97
CA ILE A 350 10.03 37.93 -44.03
C ILE A 350 9.22 38.68 -42.97
N PHE A 351 9.76 39.77 -42.45
CA PHE A 351 9.09 40.56 -41.41
C PHE A 351 7.79 41.21 -41.89
N TYR A 352 7.65 41.55 -43.17
CA TYR A 352 6.44 42.22 -43.66
C TYR A 352 5.19 41.33 -43.59
N SER A 353 5.34 40.02 -43.86
CA SER A 353 4.22 39.09 -43.91
C SER A 353 3.95 38.46 -42.54
N ASN A 354 2.74 38.69 -42.00
CA ASN A 354 2.30 38.08 -40.73
C ASN A 354 2.31 36.54 -40.79
N ALA A 355 2.01 35.96 -41.95
CA ALA A 355 2.02 34.51 -42.14
C ALA A 355 3.43 33.92 -42.04
N ARG A 356 4.44 34.62 -42.56
CA ARG A 356 5.85 34.17 -42.48
C ARG A 356 6.35 34.21 -41.04
N ILE A 357 6.08 35.29 -40.31
CA ILE A 357 6.41 35.39 -38.87
C ILE A 357 5.69 34.29 -38.06
N LEU A 358 4.39 34.11 -38.27
CA LEU A 358 3.62 33.06 -37.61
C LEU A 358 4.21 31.67 -37.88
N THR A 359 4.69 31.42 -39.10
CA THR A 359 5.31 30.13 -39.44
C THR A 359 6.61 29.91 -38.65
N ILE A 360 7.46 30.93 -38.49
CA ILE A 360 8.65 30.85 -37.62
C ILE A 360 8.25 30.52 -36.19
N LEU A 361 7.27 31.23 -35.63
CA LEU A 361 6.80 31.02 -34.26
C LEU A 361 6.19 29.62 -34.06
N ILE A 362 5.50 29.08 -35.07
CA ILE A 362 4.98 27.70 -35.05
C ILE A 362 6.13 26.69 -35.03
N VAL A 363 7.22 26.92 -35.76
CA VAL A 363 8.39 26.02 -35.73
C VAL A 363 9.02 26.01 -34.33
N PHE A 364 9.19 27.19 -33.71
CA PHE A 364 9.63 27.29 -32.31
C PHE A 364 8.67 26.57 -31.36
N ALA A 365 7.36 26.84 -31.46
CA ALA A 365 6.35 26.22 -30.62
C ALA A 365 6.29 24.69 -30.80
N PHE A 366 6.48 24.18 -32.01
CA PHE A 366 6.51 22.75 -32.30
C PHE A 366 7.74 22.09 -31.68
N GLN A 367 8.92 22.68 -31.82
CA GLN A 367 10.12 22.17 -31.17
C GLN A 367 9.97 22.12 -29.66
N LEU A 368 9.38 23.17 -29.08
CA LEU A 368 9.03 23.19 -27.67
C LEU A 368 7.88 22.22 -27.34
N ALA A 369 7.00 21.84 -28.26
CA ALA A 369 6.07 20.75 -27.96
C ALA A 369 6.83 19.40 -27.83
N VAL A 370 7.84 19.18 -28.68
CA VAL A 370 8.63 17.93 -28.67
C VAL A 370 9.51 17.83 -27.42
N ILE A 371 10.24 18.87 -27.04
CA ILE A 371 11.09 18.85 -25.84
C ILE A 371 10.23 18.60 -24.58
N TYR A 372 9.06 19.24 -24.48
CA TYR A 372 8.12 19.03 -23.38
C TYR A 372 7.65 17.58 -23.30
N PHE A 373 7.32 16.98 -24.44
CA PHE A 373 6.91 15.57 -24.50
C PHE A 373 8.06 14.63 -24.09
N ILE A 374 9.30 14.86 -24.53
CA ILE A 374 10.44 14.03 -24.14
C ILE A 374 10.67 14.11 -22.62
N SER A 375 10.58 15.32 -22.04
CA SER A 375 10.76 15.54 -20.60
C SER A 375 9.65 14.91 -19.74
N HIS A 376 8.40 14.93 -20.20
CA HIS A 376 7.28 14.37 -19.44
C HIS A 376 7.31 12.84 -19.31
N TRP A 377 7.99 12.16 -20.24
CA TRP A 377 8.06 10.70 -20.29
C TRP A 377 9.39 10.13 -19.77
N ASP A 378 10.19 10.93 -19.04
CA ASP A 378 11.50 10.54 -18.48
C ASP A 378 12.46 9.94 -19.53
N ILE A 379 12.33 10.38 -20.78
CA ILE A 379 13.21 9.95 -21.87
C ILE A 379 14.55 10.68 -21.72
N SER A 380 15.64 9.99 -22.02
CA SER A 380 17.00 10.52 -21.90
C SER A 380 17.18 11.89 -22.59
N MET A 381 17.85 12.82 -21.91
CA MET A 381 18.14 14.17 -22.37
C MET A 381 18.87 14.24 -23.73
N TYR A 382 19.58 13.18 -24.11
CA TYR A 382 20.31 13.12 -25.38
C TYR A 382 19.38 13.09 -26.61
N LEU A 383 18.07 12.93 -26.44
CA LEU A 383 17.09 12.91 -27.52
C LEU A 383 16.53 14.30 -27.87
N TYR A 384 16.94 15.37 -27.17
CA TYR A 384 16.41 16.71 -27.46
C TYR A 384 16.79 17.18 -28.87
N PRO A 385 15.79 17.52 -29.73
CA PRO A 385 16.02 17.81 -31.13
C PRO A 385 16.45 19.27 -31.36
N VAL A 386 17.50 19.73 -30.68
CA VAL A 386 17.96 21.15 -30.73
C VAL A 386 18.27 21.59 -32.17
N ALA A 387 18.90 20.71 -32.96
CA ALA A 387 19.25 20.97 -34.35
C ALA A 387 18.04 21.05 -35.31
N PHE A 388 16.87 20.56 -34.89
CA PHE A 388 15.66 20.57 -35.72
C PHE A 388 15.20 21.98 -36.07
N LEU A 389 15.34 22.93 -35.12
CA LEU A 389 15.02 24.35 -35.34
C LEU A 389 15.74 24.89 -36.55
N ALA A 390 17.07 24.73 -36.53
CA ALA A 390 18.01 25.27 -37.48
C ALA A 390 17.67 24.72 -38.87
N MET A 391 17.55 23.39 -38.96
CA MET A 391 17.23 22.70 -40.21
C MET A 391 15.87 23.16 -40.78
N MET A 392 14.82 23.20 -39.96
CA MET A 392 13.48 23.61 -40.41
C MET A 392 13.46 25.04 -40.94
N LEU A 393 14.09 25.98 -40.22
CA LEU A 393 14.09 27.38 -40.60
C LEU A 393 14.98 27.66 -41.80
N THR A 394 16.10 26.95 -41.94
CA THR A 394 16.94 27.01 -43.15
C THR A 394 16.20 26.48 -44.38
N ILE A 395 15.46 25.37 -44.26
CA ILE A 395 14.69 24.79 -45.37
C ILE A 395 13.52 25.70 -45.78
N LEU A 396 12.85 26.31 -44.80
CA LEU A 396 11.63 27.09 -45.04
C LEU A 396 11.92 28.51 -45.52
N PHE A 397 13.03 29.10 -45.08
CA PHE A 397 13.41 30.47 -45.38
C PHE A 397 14.80 30.51 -46.00
N ASP A 398 15.85 30.67 -45.20
CA ASP A 398 17.24 30.80 -45.64
C ASP A 398 18.22 30.45 -44.51
N ALA A 399 19.47 30.17 -44.86
CA ALA A 399 20.52 29.79 -43.92
C ALA A 399 20.73 30.81 -42.78
N GLU A 400 20.71 32.11 -43.09
CA GLU A 400 20.88 33.17 -42.08
C GLU A 400 19.80 33.15 -41.00
N VAL A 401 18.55 32.87 -41.37
CA VAL A 401 17.43 32.79 -40.42
C VAL A 401 17.60 31.56 -39.52
N GLY A 402 18.02 30.43 -40.09
CA GLY A 402 18.30 29.21 -39.33
C GLY A 402 19.44 29.39 -38.33
N ILE A 403 20.55 30.01 -38.73
CA ILE A 403 21.69 30.27 -37.84
C ILE A 403 21.28 31.15 -36.65
N LEU A 404 20.60 32.27 -36.91
CA LEU A 404 20.20 33.18 -35.83
C LEU A 404 19.12 32.62 -34.93
N ALA A 405 18.19 31.85 -35.48
CA ALA A 405 17.22 31.16 -34.66
C ALA A 405 17.88 30.14 -33.72
N THR A 406 18.97 29.50 -34.16
CA THR A 406 19.77 28.59 -33.31
C THR A 406 20.52 29.32 -32.20
N ILE A 407 20.95 30.56 -32.45
CA ILE A 407 21.61 31.41 -31.43
C ILE A 407 20.60 31.91 -30.38
N VAL A 408 19.35 32.12 -30.81
CA VAL A 408 18.26 32.60 -29.95
C VAL A 408 17.66 31.49 -29.10
N LEU A 409 17.69 30.25 -29.60
CA LEU A 409 17.31 29.04 -28.88
C LEU A 409 18.29 28.76 -27.74
#